data_AF-A0A397SY14-F1
#
_entry.id   AF-A0A397SY14-F1
#
_cell.length_a   1.000
_cell.length_b   1.000
_cell.length_c   1.000
_cell.angle_alpha   90.00
_cell.angle_beta   90.00
_cell.angle_gamma   90.00
#
_symmetry.space_group_name_H-M   'P 1'
#
loop_
_entity.id
_entity.type
_entity.pdbx_description
1 polymer ?
#
loop_
_entity_poly.entity_id
_entity_poly.type
_entity_poly.pdbx_seq_one_letter_code
_entity_poly.pdbx_strand_id
1 'polypeptide(L)'
;MSNILYEIKIEIFKYVDKPLDLILSNSMWKVISQDPHARAEWVITKYGKARAIYHALRLGNNFLTLDVIKCIISKKAIFSRYLMQRLLLQYWQYDRRLIELKVLYNNKILQVINEHKLKVCQEKLRYYWASDLSLPVFNYLIDHSFKLYGISLMLKGNDMELFNLLSTRFSNNKFKLKNLIFNKKFIPLLPSSKFMYYSRYSGKYGYGHDYEGINQLQIIGRTIAMHPELVNWWKQLGYHEICHELNNFVMVGIFSILFPPTLSRPSDCPNEFEVCRRVRLLTDLGFVLHNHTVRDIVFILSIKLPIISDVLFKAFELIRNAE
;
A
#
# COMPACT_ATOMS: atom_id res chain seq x y z
N MET A 1 11.18 -25.34 -31.84
CA MET A 1 9.74 -25.37 -31.50
C MET A 1 9.47 -25.44 -29.99
N SER A 2 10.18 -26.27 -29.22
CA SER A 2 9.99 -26.39 -27.75
C SER A 2 10.17 -25.07 -26.98
N ASN A 3 11.14 -24.24 -27.36
CA ASN A 3 11.43 -22.98 -26.67
C ASN A 3 10.35 -21.91 -26.89
N ILE A 4 9.80 -21.81 -28.10
CA ILE A 4 8.69 -20.89 -28.43
C ILE A 4 7.45 -21.23 -27.62
N LEU A 5 7.15 -22.53 -27.48
CA LEU A 5 6.02 -22.99 -26.67
C LEU A 5 6.22 -22.70 -25.17
N TYR A 6 7.48 -22.62 -24.70
CA TYR A 6 7.82 -22.27 -23.33
C TYR A 6 7.62 -20.77 -23.07
N GLU A 7 8.11 -19.91 -23.96
CA GLU A 7 7.92 -18.45 -23.87
C GLU A 7 6.44 -18.04 -23.91
N ILE A 8 5.66 -18.64 -24.81
CA ILE A 8 4.20 -18.41 -24.88
C ILE A 8 3.52 -18.78 -23.55
N LYS A 9 3.98 -19.85 -22.89
CA LYS A 9 3.41 -20.25 -21.59
C LYS A 9 3.75 -19.25 -20.49
N ILE A 10 4.95 -18.67 -20.49
CA ILE A 10 5.29 -17.59 -19.56
C ILE A 10 4.38 -16.38 -19.80
N GLU A 11 4.15 -16.04 -21.06
CA GLU A 11 3.26 -14.94 -21.47
C GLU A 11 1.80 -15.19 -21.07
N ILE A 12 1.32 -16.43 -21.12
CA ILE A 12 0.00 -16.79 -20.59
C ILE A 12 0.01 -16.70 -19.06
N PHE A 13 1.03 -17.25 -18.41
CA PHE A 13 1.11 -17.39 -16.96
C PHE A 13 1.03 -16.04 -16.24
N LYS A 14 1.64 -14.98 -16.78
CA LYS A 14 1.65 -13.66 -16.13
C LYS A 14 0.26 -13.02 -15.96
N TYR A 15 -0.73 -13.42 -16.77
CA TYR A 15 -2.11 -12.92 -16.69
C TYR A 15 -3.03 -13.79 -15.83
N VAL A 16 -2.52 -14.88 -15.27
CA VAL A 16 -3.31 -15.81 -14.47
C VAL A 16 -3.61 -15.20 -13.09
N ASP A 17 -4.89 -15.10 -12.75
CA ASP A 17 -5.32 -14.51 -11.48
C ASP A 17 -4.95 -15.38 -10.27
N LYS A 18 -5.20 -16.69 -10.38
CA LYS A 18 -4.90 -17.69 -9.34
C LYS A 18 -3.93 -18.75 -9.90
N PRO A 19 -2.62 -18.57 -9.75
CA PRO A 19 -1.63 -19.51 -10.30
C PRO A 19 -1.78 -20.94 -9.78
N LEU A 20 -2.25 -21.12 -8.54
CA LEU A 20 -2.40 -22.44 -7.91
C LEU A 20 -3.30 -23.38 -8.71
N ASP A 21 -4.45 -22.89 -9.19
CA ASP A 21 -5.41 -23.71 -9.93
C ASP A 21 -4.78 -24.23 -11.23
N LEU A 22 -4.01 -23.38 -11.91
CA LEU A 22 -3.29 -23.74 -13.13
C LEU A 22 -2.13 -24.71 -12.85
N ILE A 23 -1.37 -24.48 -11.78
CA ILE A 23 -0.24 -25.33 -11.37
C ILE A 23 -0.71 -26.75 -11.07
N LEU A 24 -1.87 -26.90 -10.44
CA LEU A 24 -2.43 -28.21 -10.09
C LEU A 24 -2.97 -28.98 -11.30
N SER A 25 -3.30 -28.28 -12.39
CA SER A 25 -3.85 -28.91 -13.60
C SER A 25 -2.81 -29.69 -14.42
N ASN A 26 -1.52 -29.29 -14.41
CA ASN A 26 -0.50 -29.87 -15.27
C ASN A 26 0.92 -29.69 -14.70
N SER A 27 1.77 -30.73 -14.78
CA SER A 27 3.18 -30.68 -14.38
C SER A 27 4.00 -29.62 -15.10
N MET A 28 3.63 -29.30 -16.34
CA MET A 28 4.28 -28.25 -17.13
C MET A 28 4.02 -26.85 -16.57
N TRP A 29 2.79 -26.58 -16.11
CA TRP A 29 2.48 -25.31 -15.43
C TRP A 29 3.18 -25.20 -14.08
N LYS A 30 3.40 -26.33 -13.40
CA LYS A 30 4.26 -26.39 -12.22
C LYS A 30 5.69 -25.97 -12.55
N VAL A 31 6.28 -26.44 -13.65
CA VAL A 31 7.62 -26.01 -14.10
C VAL A 31 7.66 -24.50 -14.39
N ILE A 32 6.69 -24.00 -15.17
CA ILE A 32 6.60 -22.55 -15.47
C ILE A 32 6.45 -21.73 -14.19
N SER A 33 5.67 -22.20 -13.22
CA SER A 33 5.50 -21.49 -11.94
C SER A 33 6.75 -21.47 -11.05
N GLN A 34 7.77 -22.27 -11.36
CA GLN A 34 9.06 -22.29 -10.68
C GLN A 34 10.10 -21.41 -11.36
N ASP A 35 9.83 -21.01 -12.61
CA ASP A 35 10.71 -20.14 -13.39
C ASP A 35 10.80 -18.72 -12.75
N PRO A 36 12.02 -18.22 -12.45
CA PRO A 36 12.18 -16.90 -11.84
C PRO A 36 11.67 -15.74 -12.69
N HIS A 37 11.80 -15.83 -14.02
CA HIS A 37 11.31 -14.81 -14.94
C HIS A 37 9.79 -14.80 -14.99
N ALA A 38 9.15 -15.98 -15.03
CA ALA A 38 7.69 -16.09 -15.02
C ALA A 38 7.09 -15.53 -13.73
N ARG A 39 7.70 -15.83 -12.56
CA ARG A 39 7.30 -15.25 -11.26
C ARG A 39 7.44 -13.73 -11.24
N ALA A 40 8.57 -13.22 -11.75
CA ALA A 40 8.83 -11.78 -11.81
C ALA A 40 7.83 -11.06 -12.73
N GLU A 41 7.57 -11.59 -13.91
CA GLU A 41 6.57 -11.06 -14.85
C GLU A 41 5.16 -11.08 -14.24
N TRP A 42 4.79 -12.19 -13.60
CA TRP A 42 3.49 -12.33 -12.95
C TRP A 42 3.29 -11.28 -11.85
N VAL A 43 4.26 -11.11 -10.93
CA VAL A 43 4.08 -10.15 -9.82
C VAL A 43 4.09 -8.70 -10.31
N ILE A 44 4.88 -8.38 -11.34
CA ILE A 44 4.90 -7.04 -11.94
C ILE A 44 3.59 -6.77 -12.69
N THR A 45 3.10 -7.74 -13.45
CA THR A 45 1.82 -7.61 -14.19
C THR A 45 0.65 -7.49 -13.22
N LYS A 46 0.68 -8.25 -12.12
CA LYS A 46 -0.43 -8.32 -11.16
C LYS A 46 -0.54 -7.09 -10.28
N TYR A 47 0.58 -6.53 -9.83
CA TYR A 47 0.61 -5.46 -8.83
C TYR A 47 1.22 -4.14 -9.33
N GLY A 48 1.76 -4.13 -10.55
CA GLY A 48 2.49 -2.98 -11.08
C GLY A 48 3.93 -2.90 -10.58
N LYS A 49 4.76 -2.16 -11.31
CA LYS A 49 6.20 -2.00 -11.02
C LYS A 49 6.47 -1.35 -9.66
N ALA A 50 5.58 -0.46 -9.23
CA ALA A 50 5.67 0.26 -7.96
C ALA A 50 5.59 -0.67 -6.74
N ARG A 51 4.79 -1.73 -6.84
CA ARG A 51 4.44 -2.60 -5.71
C ARG A 51 5.01 -4.00 -5.83
N ALA A 52 5.59 -4.36 -6.97
CA ALA A 52 6.09 -5.70 -7.26
C ALA A 52 7.00 -6.26 -6.15
N ILE A 53 7.99 -5.49 -5.69
CA ILE A 53 8.94 -5.94 -4.65
C ILE A 53 8.22 -6.16 -3.31
N TYR A 54 7.33 -5.24 -2.93
CA TYR A 54 6.57 -5.36 -1.68
C TYR A 54 5.69 -6.62 -1.70
N HIS A 55 4.92 -6.86 -2.77
CA HIS A 55 4.09 -8.07 -2.85
C HIS A 55 4.92 -9.34 -2.96
N ALA A 56 6.05 -9.31 -3.66
CA ALA A 56 6.96 -10.45 -3.72
C ALA A 56 7.46 -10.84 -2.32
N LEU A 57 7.84 -9.86 -1.49
CA LEU A 57 8.23 -10.08 -0.09
C LEU A 57 7.08 -10.70 0.72
N ARG A 58 5.87 -10.17 0.56
CA ARG A 58 4.67 -10.68 1.26
C ARG A 58 4.25 -12.10 0.88
N LEU A 59 4.57 -12.54 -0.33
CA LEU A 59 4.30 -13.92 -0.77
C LEU A 59 5.26 -14.94 -0.10
N GLY A 60 6.31 -14.44 0.55
CA GLY A 60 7.22 -15.22 1.39
C GLY A 60 8.19 -16.10 0.59
N ASN A 61 8.94 -16.93 1.32
CA ASN A 61 10.05 -17.72 0.77
C ASN A 61 9.65 -18.74 -0.29
N ASN A 62 8.40 -19.22 -0.29
CA ASN A 62 7.92 -20.15 -1.31
C ASN A 62 7.89 -19.50 -2.70
N PHE A 63 7.69 -18.19 -2.74
CA PHE A 63 7.65 -17.40 -3.96
C PHE A 63 9.00 -16.71 -4.24
N LEU A 64 9.54 -16.01 -3.23
CA LEU A 64 10.67 -15.10 -3.40
C LEU A 64 12.01 -15.79 -3.17
N THR A 65 12.65 -16.20 -4.26
CA THR A 65 14.04 -16.64 -4.28
C THR A 65 14.98 -15.50 -4.68
N LEU A 66 16.29 -15.71 -4.52
CA LEU A 66 17.31 -14.75 -4.93
C LEU A 66 17.24 -14.42 -6.43
N ASP A 67 16.94 -15.40 -7.27
CA ASP A 67 16.84 -15.19 -8.72
C ASP A 67 15.56 -14.43 -9.09
N VAL A 68 14.45 -14.69 -8.39
CA VAL A 68 13.20 -13.94 -8.58
C VAL A 68 13.41 -12.46 -8.26
N ILE A 69 14.04 -12.13 -7.12
CA ILE A 69 14.25 -10.72 -6.77
C ILE A 69 15.18 -10.02 -7.77
N LYS A 70 16.25 -10.69 -8.24
CA LYS A 70 17.11 -10.17 -9.30
C LYS A 70 16.33 -9.91 -10.59
N CYS A 71 15.43 -10.82 -10.97
CA CYS A 71 14.56 -10.66 -12.14
C CYS A 71 13.57 -9.50 -11.99
N ILE A 72 12.99 -9.31 -10.80
CA ILE A 72 12.08 -8.19 -10.52
C ILE A 72 12.82 -6.85 -10.68
N ILE A 73 14.02 -6.74 -10.11
CA ILE A 73 14.85 -5.53 -10.20
C ILE A 73 15.30 -5.27 -11.65
N SER A 74 15.76 -6.31 -12.38
CA SER A 74 16.19 -6.16 -13.78
C SER A 74 15.05 -5.70 -14.70
N LYS A 75 13.81 -6.06 -14.38
CA LYS A 75 12.58 -5.60 -15.05
C LYS A 75 12.11 -4.20 -14.62
N LYS A 76 12.98 -3.42 -13.97
CA LYS A 76 12.76 -2.02 -13.57
C LYS A 76 11.61 -1.85 -12.57
N ALA A 77 11.39 -2.83 -11.69
CA ALA A 77 10.54 -2.61 -10.53
C ALA A 77 11.10 -1.46 -9.67
N ILE A 78 10.21 -0.68 -9.06
CA ILE A 78 10.62 0.49 -8.28
C ILE A 78 11.18 0.00 -6.95
N PHE A 79 12.50 0.14 -6.82
CA PHE A 79 13.20 -0.09 -5.57
C PHE A 79 13.04 1.16 -4.69
N SER A 80 12.25 1.07 -3.62
CA SER A 80 11.93 2.22 -2.74
C SER A 80 12.79 2.25 -1.49
N ARG A 81 13.35 3.41 -1.14
CA ARG A 81 14.09 3.57 0.13
C ARG A 81 13.18 3.29 1.33
N TYR A 82 11.95 3.80 1.26
CA TYR A 82 10.97 3.60 2.32
C TYR A 82 10.64 2.12 2.55
N LEU A 83 10.44 1.36 1.48
CA LEU A 83 10.21 -0.08 1.59
C LEU A 83 11.38 -0.79 2.29
N MET A 84 12.62 -0.38 2.01
CA MET A 84 13.81 -0.94 2.66
C MET A 84 13.93 -0.53 4.13
N GLN A 85 13.61 0.72 4.47
CA GLN A 85 13.50 1.14 5.88
C GLN A 85 12.48 0.28 6.63
N ARG A 86 11.32 -0.01 6.00
CA ARG A 86 10.30 -0.89 6.58
C ARG A 86 10.78 -2.34 6.67
N LEU A 87 11.48 -2.85 5.65
CA LEU A 87 12.05 -4.18 5.68
C LEU A 87 13.01 -4.36 6.87
N LEU A 88 13.91 -3.40 7.10
CA LEU A 88 14.85 -3.41 8.24
C LEU A 88 14.13 -3.45 9.59
N LEU A 89 13.00 -2.74 9.69
CA LEU A 89 12.19 -2.78 10.89
C LEU A 89 11.44 -4.10 11.05
N GLN A 90 11.10 -4.82 9.97
CA GLN A 90 10.26 -6.02 10.02
C GLN A 90 11.04 -7.34 10.08
N TYR A 91 12.27 -7.32 9.58
CA TYR A 91 13.12 -8.50 9.51
C TYR A 91 13.47 -9.01 10.92
N TRP A 92 13.38 -10.33 11.12
CA TRP A 92 13.69 -11.01 12.39
C TRP A 92 12.90 -10.56 13.63
N GLN A 93 11.83 -9.78 13.45
CA GLN A 93 10.96 -9.43 14.59
C GLN A 93 10.24 -10.65 15.16
N TYR A 94 9.91 -11.63 14.30
CA TYR A 94 9.20 -12.84 14.69
C TYR A 94 9.90 -14.10 14.16
N ASP A 95 10.54 -14.84 15.06
CA ASP A 95 11.04 -16.20 14.78
C ASP A 95 10.07 -17.23 15.39
N ARG A 96 9.54 -18.10 14.52
CA ARG A 96 8.56 -19.12 14.90
C ARG A 96 9.12 -20.07 15.97
N ARG A 97 10.39 -20.47 15.87
CA ARG A 97 11.04 -21.40 16.80
C ARG A 97 11.29 -20.74 18.15
N LEU A 98 11.71 -19.48 18.19
CA LEU A 98 11.83 -18.72 19.44
C LEU A 98 10.48 -18.55 20.13
N ILE A 99 9.41 -18.33 19.37
CA ILE A 99 8.05 -18.25 19.93
C ILE A 99 7.59 -19.60 20.46
N GLU A 100 7.77 -20.67 19.68
CA GLU A 100 7.47 -22.05 20.11
C GLU A 100 8.24 -22.39 21.40
N LEU A 101 9.53 -22.07 21.47
CA LEU A 101 10.35 -22.25 22.67
C LEU A 101 9.87 -21.40 23.86
N LYS A 102 9.51 -20.13 23.63
CA LYS A 102 8.96 -19.24 24.67
C LYS A 102 7.63 -19.76 25.19
N VAL A 103 6.77 -20.28 24.30
CA VAL A 103 5.49 -20.89 24.65
C VAL A 103 5.71 -22.19 25.43
N LEU A 104 6.60 -23.08 24.97
CA LEU A 104 6.93 -24.34 25.64
C LEU A 104 7.52 -24.11 27.04
N TYR A 105 8.46 -23.17 27.19
CA TYR A 105 9.07 -22.84 28.47
C TYR A 105 8.04 -22.29 29.46
N ASN A 106 7.19 -21.35 29.01
CA ASN A 106 6.13 -20.78 29.86
C ASN A 106 5.01 -21.80 30.16
N ASN A 107 4.74 -22.76 29.27
CA ASN A 107 3.67 -23.75 29.42
C ASN A 107 4.10 -25.05 30.13
N LYS A 108 5.36 -25.19 30.56
CA LYS A 108 5.72 -26.19 31.60
C LYS A 108 4.90 -26.01 32.90
N ILE A 109 4.18 -24.90 33.04
CA ILE A 109 3.31 -24.56 34.18
C ILE A 109 1.82 -24.94 33.97
N LEU A 110 1.28 -25.12 32.75
CA LEU A 110 -0.15 -25.42 32.51
C LEU A 110 -0.39 -26.07 31.12
N GLN A 111 -0.67 -27.38 31.09
CA GLN A 111 -0.67 -28.22 29.88
C GLN A 111 -1.87 -28.07 28.92
N VAL A 112 -2.90 -27.27 29.20
CA VAL A 112 -4.16 -27.28 28.41
C VAL A 112 -4.30 -26.12 27.39
N ILE A 113 -3.42 -25.10 27.40
CA ILE A 113 -3.60 -23.86 26.60
C ILE A 113 -2.80 -23.86 25.27
N ASN A 114 -2.34 -25.02 24.79
CA ASN A 114 -1.31 -25.10 23.75
C ASN A 114 -1.79 -24.76 22.32
N GLU A 115 -2.90 -25.32 21.83
CA GLU A 115 -3.28 -25.13 20.43
C GLU A 115 -3.79 -23.72 20.11
N HIS A 116 -4.59 -23.12 21.01
CA HIS A 116 -5.14 -21.78 20.80
C HIS A 116 -4.04 -20.71 20.86
N LYS A 117 -3.08 -20.82 21.79
CA LYS A 117 -1.92 -19.91 21.85
C LYS A 117 -1.02 -20.07 20.62
N LEU A 118 -0.83 -21.30 20.14
CA LEU A 118 -0.06 -21.56 18.92
C LEU A 118 -0.75 -20.96 17.69
N LYS A 119 -2.07 -21.12 17.55
CA LYS A 119 -2.88 -20.47 16.50
C LYS A 119 -2.77 -18.94 16.56
N VAL A 120 -2.92 -18.34 17.74
CA VAL A 120 -2.75 -16.89 17.92
C VAL A 120 -1.32 -16.45 17.55
N CYS A 121 -0.30 -17.26 17.83
CA CYS A 121 1.08 -16.98 17.41
C CYS A 121 1.28 -17.12 15.89
N GLN A 122 0.64 -18.10 15.25
CA GLN A 122 0.64 -18.28 13.79
C GLN A 122 -0.11 -17.16 13.07
N GLU A 123 -1.22 -16.69 13.65
CA GLU A 123 -1.91 -15.48 13.21
C GLU A 123 -1.01 -14.25 13.40
N LYS A 124 -0.23 -14.20 14.48
CA LYS A 124 0.76 -13.13 14.69
C LYS A 124 1.87 -13.12 13.63
N LEU A 125 2.38 -14.29 13.24
CA LEU A 125 3.38 -14.44 12.18
C LEU A 125 2.90 -13.87 10.82
N ARG A 126 1.59 -13.90 10.54
CA ARG A 126 1.03 -13.28 9.32
C ARG A 126 1.16 -11.76 9.29
N TYR A 127 1.38 -11.09 10.43
CA TYR A 127 1.55 -9.62 10.52
C TYR A 127 3.01 -9.15 10.41
N TYR A 128 3.95 -10.05 10.20
CA TYR A 128 5.36 -9.71 9.99
C TYR A 128 5.80 -10.24 8.63
N TRP A 129 5.28 -9.58 7.59
CA TRP A 129 5.40 -9.98 6.19
C TRP A 129 6.82 -10.22 5.64
N ALA A 130 7.86 -9.83 6.37
CA ALA A 130 9.26 -10.08 6.00
C ALA A 130 10.09 -10.75 7.10
N SER A 131 9.47 -11.19 8.21
CA SER A 131 10.22 -11.77 9.33
C SER A 131 10.87 -13.11 8.98
N ASP A 132 10.27 -13.90 8.11
CA ASP A 132 10.78 -15.21 7.69
C ASP A 132 11.68 -15.13 6.44
N LEU A 133 11.95 -13.94 5.89
CA LEU A 133 12.69 -13.77 4.65
C LEU A 133 14.05 -14.49 4.67
N SER A 134 14.37 -15.23 3.60
CA SER A 134 15.66 -15.91 3.53
C SER A 134 16.84 -14.94 3.61
N LEU A 135 17.87 -15.32 4.36
CA LEU A 135 19.08 -14.50 4.55
C LEU A 135 19.76 -14.08 3.24
N PRO A 136 19.88 -14.95 2.20
CA PRO A 136 20.46 -14.52 0.92
C PRO A 136 19.66 -13.41 0.23
N VAL A 137 18.33 -13.47 0.28
CA VAL A 137 17.46 -12.43 -0.30
C VAL A 137 17.56 -11.15 0.51
N PHE A 138 17.53 -11.25 1.84
CA PHE A 138 17.69 -10.10 2.72
C PHE A 138 19.01 -9.38 2.49
N ASN A 139 20.13 -10.10 2.54
CA ASN A 139 21.47 -9.53 2.32
C ASN A 139 21.56 -8.86 0.96
N TYR A 140 21.05 -9.51 -0.10
CA TYR A 140 21.03 -8.91 -1.43
C TYR A 140 20.24 -7.60 -1.48
N LEU A 141 19.04 -7.55 -0.88
CA LEU A 141 18.22 -6.34 -0.82
C LEU A 141 18.90 -5.22 -0.05
N ILE A 142 19.50 -5.52 1.10
CA ILE A 142 20.19 -4.55 1.94
C ILE A 142 21.45 -4.03 1.24
N ASP A 143 22.30 -4.89 0.70
CA ASP A 143 23.49 -4.47 -0.05
C ASP A 143 23.13 -3.61 -1.25
N HIS A 144 22.09 -4.00 -2.00
CA HIS A 144 21.60 -3.22 -3.12
C HIS A 144 21.06 -1.85 -2.67
N SER A 145 20.32 -1.81 -1.56
CA SER A 145 19.79 -0.58 -0.98
C SER A 145 20.88 0.37 -0.48
N PHE A 146 21.95 -0.16 0.14
CA PHE A 146 23.09 0.63 0.58
C PHE A 146 23.88 1.20 -0.60
N LYS A 147 24.02 0.46 -1.70
CA LYS A 147 24.62 0.99 -2.93
C LYS A 147 23.84 2.15 -3.52
N LEU A 148 22.50 2.12 -3.43
CA LEU A 148 21.64 3.17 -3.98
C LEU A 148 21.48 4.39 -3.06
N TYR A 149 21.40 4.17 -1.75
CA TYR A 149 21.00 5.22 -0.79
C TYR A 149 22.06 5.55 0.25
N GLY A 150 23.11 4.73 0.38
CA GLY A 150 24.16 4.87 1.38
C GLY A 150 23.60 4.96 2.80
N ILE A 151 24.27 5.78 3.62
CA ILE A 151 23.90 6.02 5.03
C ILE A 151 22.48 6.59 5.16
N SER A 152 21.94 7.22 4.10
CA SER A 152 20.60 7.80 4.13
C SER A 152 19.46 6.78 4.29
N LEU A 153 19.77 5.48 4.16
CA LEU A 153 18.86 4.39 4.48
C LEU A 153 18.59 4.28 5.99
N MET A 154 19.61 4.51 6.82
CA MET A 154 19.61 4.28 8.27
C MET A 154 19.34 5.54 9.11
N LEU A 155 18.86 6.62 8.49
CA LEU A 155 18.55 7.86 9.21
C LEU A 155 17.47 7.62 10.27
N LYS A 156 17.56 8.32 11.40
CA LYS A 156 16.57 8.26 12.48
C LYS A 156 15.22 8.77 11.95
N GLY A 157 14.21 7.91 11.94
CA GLY A 157 12.89 8.15 11.34
C GLY A 157 12.74 7.51 9.95
N ASN A 158 11.53 7.53 9.39
CA ASN A 158 11.27 6.92 8.08
C ASN A 158 10.76 7.94 7.04
N ASP A 159 10.77 7.55 5.77
CA ASP A 159 10.38 8.45 4.67
C ASP A 159 8.90 8.87 4.75
N MET A 160 8.04 8.11 5.43
CA MET A 160 6.65 8.51 5.67
C MET A 160 6.56 9.67 6.68
N GLU A 161 7.32 9.61 7.77
CA GLU A 161 7.43 10.71 8.73
C GLU A 161 8.04 11.96 8.09
N LEU A 162 9.07 11.77 7.25
CA LEU A 162 9.66 12.85 6.47
C LEU A 162 8.65 13.46 5.49
N PHE A 163 7.87 12.63 4.81
CA PHE A 163 6.79 13.11 3.93
C PHE A 163 5.80 13.97 4.70
N ASN A 164 5.34 13.50 5.86
CA ASN A 164 4.42 14.25 6.71
C ASN A 164 5.03 15.62 7.10
N LEU A 165 6.25 15.63 7.63
CA LEU A 165 6.95 16.86 8.01
C LEU A 165 7.05 17.84 6.85
N LEU A 166 7.47 17.36 5.68
CA LEU A 166 7.66 18.22 4.51
C LEU A 166 6.32 18.74 3.97
N SER A 167 5.25 17.94 4.04
CA SER A 167 3.93 18.30 3.53
C SER A 167 3.26 19.46 4.29
N THR A 168 3.52 19.60 5.59
CA THR A 168 2.98 20.71 6.40
C THR A 168 3.39 22.10 5.92
N ARG A 169 4.56 22.23 5.28
CA ARG A 169 5.08 23.48 4.70
C ARG A 169 5.42 23.27 3.23
N PHE A 170 4.43 22.79 2.47
CA PHE A 170 4.59 22.38 1.07
C PHE A 170 5.33 23.41 0.22
N SER A 171 4.93 24.68 0.26
CA SER A 171 5.54 25.76 -0.52
C SER A 171 7.04 25.88 -0.30
N ASN A 172 7.50 25.74 0.94
CA ASN A 172 8.92 25.87 1.31
C ASN A 172 9.71 24.57 1.04
N ASN A 173 9.02 23.43 0.99
CA ASN A 173 9.62 22.10 0.95
C ASN A 173 9.40 21.36 -0.38
N LYS A 174 8.82 22.01 -1.40
CA LYS A 174 8.47 21.41 -2.69
C LYS A 174 9.63 20.64 -3.32
N PHE A 175 10.84 21.22 -3.34
CA PHE A 175 12.04 20.56 -3.87
C PHE A 175 12.45 19.32 -3.06
N LYS A 176 12.31 19.36 -1.73
CA LYS A 176 12.62 18.22 -0.85
C LYS A 176 11.60 17.09 -1.03
N LEU A 177 10.31 17.41 -1.18
CA LEU A 177 9.27 16.41 -1.52
C LEU A 177 9.51 15.79 -2.89
N LYS A 178 9.87 16.61 -3.88
CA LYS A 178 10.23 16.12 -5.22
C LYS A 178 11.44 15.17 -5.14
N ASN A 179 12.46 15.51 -4.36
CA ASN A 179 13.61 14.64 -4.11
C ASN A 179 13.19 13.31 -3.44
N LEU A 180 12.32 13.37 -2.43
CA LEU A 180 11.80 12.20 -1.73
C LEU A 180 11.06 11.24 -2.69
N ILE A 181 10.17 11.78 -3.52
CA ILE A 181 9.40 10.97 -4.48
C ILE A 181 10.30 10.43 -5.60
N PHE A 182 11.11 11.27 -6.24
CA PHE A 182 11.87 10.84 -7.43
C PHE A 182 13.18 10.13 -7.14
N ASN A 183 13.98 10.65 -6.20
CA ASN A 183 15.32 10.14 -5.93
C ASN A 183 15.30 9.05 -4.87
N LYS A 184 14.42 9.17 -3.87
CA LYS A 184 14.23 8.14 -2.83
C LYS A 184 13.11 7.16 -3.17
N LYS A 185 12.45 7.35 -4.32
CA LYS A 185 11.42 6.44 -4.87
C LYS A 185 10.30 6.19 -3.85
N PHE A 186 9.90 7.24 -3.13
CA PHE A 186 8.93 7.11 -2.04
C PHE A 186 7.56 6.65 -2.56
N ILE A 187 7.11 5.49 -2.09
CA ILE A 187 5.79 4.91 -2.38
C ILE A 187 5.19 4.47 -1.04
N PRO A 188 4.01 4.97 -0.65
CA PRO A 188 3.40 4.63 0.63
C PRO A 188 2.92 3.17 0.68
N LEU A 189 3.03 2.51 1.83
CA LEU A 189 2.61 1.12 1.99
C LEU A 189 1.13 0.99 2.37
N LEU A 190 0.27 0.91 1.35
CA LEU A 190 -1.18 0.74 1.54
C LEU A 190 -1.60 -0.64 2.08
N PRO A 191 -2.58 -0.70 3.00
CA PRO A 191 -3.26 -1.92 3.41
C PRO A 191 -3.94 -2.63 2.24
N SER A 192 -3.94 -3.96 2.28
CA SER A 192 -4.75 -4.76 1.36
C SER A 192 -6.23 -4.34 1.47
N SER A 193 -6.91 -4.21 0.33
CA SER A 193 -8.29 -3.73 0.21
C SER A 193 -9.28 -4.48 1.13
N LYS A 194 -9.06 -5.78 1.36
CA LYS A 194 -9.87 -6.57 2.31
C LYS A 194 -9.77 -6.04 3.76
N PHE A 195 -8.60 -5.54 4.18
CA PHE A 195 -8.40 -5.00 5.52
C PHE A 195 -9.06 -3.62 5.72
N MET A 196 -9.20 -2.81 4.66
CA MET A 196 -9.84 -1.50 4.77
C MET A 196 -11.33 -1.58 5.15
N TYR A 197 -12.03 -2.61 4.67
CA TYR A 197 -13.46 -2.79 4.98
C TYR A 197 -13.68 -3.24 6.43
N TYR A 198 -12.95 -4.25 6.91
CA TYR A 198 -13.12 -4.78 8.26
C TYR A 198 -12.56 -3.88 9.37
N SER A 199 -11.52 -3.10 9.09
CA SER A 199 -10.92 -2.19 10.10
C SER A 199 -11.83 -1.01 10.47
N ARG A 200 -12.71 -0.56 9.56
CA ARG A 200 -13.65 0.53 9.82
C ARG A 200 -14.77 0.19 10.79
N TYR A 201 -15.14 -1.08 10.91
CA TYR A 201 -16.30 -1.51 11.72
C TYR A 201 -15.92 -2.23 13.01
N SER A 202 -14.70 -2.78 13.11
CA SER A 202 -14.35 -3.66 14.23
C SER A 202 -13.75 -2.96 15.44
N GLY A 203 -13.27 -1.71 15.33
CA GLY A 203 -12.63 -0.95 16.43
C GLY A 203 -11.41 -1.63 17.08
N LYS A 204 -11.06 -2.84 16.63
CA LYS A 204 -9.98 -3.67 17.16
C LYS A 204 -8.73 -3.31 16.38
N TYR A 205 -7.97 -2.39 16.96
CA TYR A 205 -6.59 -2.12 16.62
C TYR A 205 -5.80 -3.42 16.60
N GLY A 206 -5.23 -3.74 15.45
CA GLY A 206 -3.87 -4.23 15.40
C GLY A 206 -3.03 -3.07 14.94
N TYR A 207 -2.02 -2.67 15.72
CA TYR A 207 -0.84 -2.01 15.17
C TYR A 207 -0.23 -2.97 14.15
N GLY A 208 -0.80 -3.02 12.95
CA GLY A 208 -0.38 -3.89 11.88
C GLY A 208 0.92 -3.32 11.34
N HIS A 209 2.03 -3.88 11.79
CA HIS A 209 3.38 -3.62 11.32
C HIS A 209 3.55 -3.73 9.77
N ASP A 210 2.54 -4.29 9.10
CA ASP A 210 2.42 -4.48 7.65
C ASP A 210 2.22 -3.21 6.80
N TYR A 211 1.56 -2.16 7.32
CA TYR A 211 1.04 -1.05 6.51
C TYR A 211 1.17 0.31 7.18
N GLU A 212 0.92 1.37 6.40
CA GLU A 212 0.65 2.69 6.97
C GLU A 212 -0.56 2.64 7.91
N GLY A 213 -0.45 3.35 9.03
CA GLY A 213 -1.61 3.64 9.86
C GLY A 213 -2.65 4.43 9.06
N ILE A 214 -3.93 4.26 9.37
CA ILE A 214 -5.02 5.01 8.72
C ILE A 214 -4.76 6.52 8.76
N ASN A 215 -4.20 7.02 9.87
CA ASN A 215 -3.84 8.43 10.02
C ASN A 215 -2.75 8.87 9.03
N GLN A 216 -1.75 8.03 8.77
CA GLN A 216 -0.69 8.31 7.80
C GLN A 216 -1.28 8.38 6.38
N LEU A 217 -2.16 7.46 6.01
CA LEU A 217 -2.82 7.48 4.70
C LEU A 217 -3.77 8.67 4.53
N GLN A 218 -4.48 9.05 5.60
CA GLN A 218 -5.28 10.27 5.62
C GLN A 218 -4.43 11.53 5.41
N ILE A 219 -3.21 11.58 5.99
CA ILE A 219 -2.27 12.67 5.74
C ILE A 219 -1.91 12.73 4.25
N ILE A 220 -1.53 11.60 3.63
CA ILE A 220 -1.21 11.58 2.19
C ILE A 220 -2.43 12.01 1.36
N GLY A 221 -3.61 11.45 1.66
CA GLY A 221 -4.85 11.77 0.97
C GLY A 221 -5.19 13.26 1.03
N ARG A 222 -5.09 13.86 2.22
CA ARG A 222 -5.28 15.31 2.40
C ARG A 222 -4.22 16.13 1.67
N THR A 223 -2.96 15.73 1.73
CA THR A 223 -1.88 16.43 1.02
C THR A 223 -2.09 16.41 -0.48
N ILE A 224 -2.56 15.30 -1.07
CA ILE A 224 -2.92 15.22 -2.48
C ILE A 224 -4.15 16.10 -2.78
N ALA A 225 -5.18 16.09 -1.93
CA ALA A 225 -6.35 16.95 -2.10
C ALA A 225 -6.00 18.45 -2.07
N MET A 226 -4.98 18.84 -1.31
CA MET A 226 -4.45 20.21 -1.28
C MET A 226 -3.51 20.50 -2.46
N HIS A 227 -2.70 19.53 -2.87
CA HIS A 227 -1.68 19.65 -3.92
C HIS A 227 -1.79 18.51 -4.94
N PRO A 228 -2.79 18.56 -5.85
CA PRO A 228 -3.07 17.48 -6.79
C PRO A 228 -1.90 17.19 -7.75
N GLU A 229 -1.00 18.16 -7.97
CA GLU A 229 0.16 17.99 -8.84
C GLU A 229 1.13 16.90 -8.36
N LEU A 230 1.08 16.53 -7.08
CA LEU A 230 1.87 15.43 -6.51
C LEU A 230 1.63 14.11 -7.23
N VAL A 231 0.39 13.86 -7.66
CA VAL A 231 -0.01 12.64 -8.38
C VAL A 231 0.82 12.47 -9.64
N ASN A 232 1.08 13.58 -10.35
CA ASN A 232 1.88 13.56 -11.57
C ASN A 232 3.32 13.13 -11.29
N TRP A 233 3.88 13.44 -10.12
CA TRP A 233 5.23 13.01 -9.77
C TRP A 233 5.31 11.50 -9.55
N TRP A 234 4.30 10.91 -8.91
CA TRP A 234 4.22 9.45 -8.76
C TRP A 234 3.93 8.74 -10.09
N LYS A 235 3.07 9.29 -10.94
CA LYS A 235 2.84 8.75 -12.29
C LYS A 235 4.11 8.80 -13.15
N GLN A 236 4.87 9.89 -13.09
CA GLN A 236 6.18 10.01 -13.77
C GLN A 236 7.21 9.01 -13.24
N LEU A 237 7.10 8.61 -11.97
CA LEU A 237 7.92 7.56 -11.38
C LEU A 237 7.55 6.15 -11.90
N GLY A 238 6.34 5.97 -12.44
CA GLY A 238 5.79 4.68 -12.85
C GLY A 238 4.80 4.06 -11.85
N TYR A 239 4.32 4.84 -10.88
CA TYR A 239 3.26 4.44 -9.95
C TYR A 239 1.90 4.96 -10.44
N HIS A 240 1.31 4.23 -11.37
CA HIS A 240 0.09 4.65 -12.08
C HIS A 240 -1.18 4.33 -11.28
N GLU A 241 -1.11 3.35 -10.39
CA GLU A 241 -2.20 2.85 -9.57
C GLU A 241 -2.51 3.76 -8.38
N ILE A 242 -1.73 4.83 -8.16
CA ILE A 242 -1.87 5.73 -7.01
C ILE A 242 -3.28 6.29 -6.86
N CYS A 243 -3.94 6.65 -7.96
CA CYS A 243 -5.28 7.21 -7.93
C CYS A 243 -6.29 6.17 -7.43
N HIS A 244 -6.18 4.93 -7.90
CA HIS A 244 -7.03 3.83 -7.47
C HIS A 244 -6.77 3.48 -5.99
N GLU A 245 -5.51 3.34 -5.58
CA GLU A 245 -5.20 2.87 -4.22
C GLU A 245 -5.46 3.93 -3.14
N LEU A 246 -5.23 5.22 -3.42
CA LEU A 246 -5.50 6.31 -2.49
C LEU A 246 -6.89 6.95 -2.66
N ASN A 247 -7.72 6.42 -3.57
CA ASN A 247 -8.98 7.02 -3.98
C ASN A 247 -9.82 7.49 -2.80
N ASN A 248 -10.12 6.57 -1.89
CA ASN A 248 -11.00 6.87 -0.79
C ASN A 248 -10.40 7.89 0.19
N PHE A 249 -9.08 7.90 0.38
CA PHE A 249 -8.43 8.85 1.29
C PHE A 249 -8.38 10.25 0.70
N VAL A 250 -8.14 10.36 -0.60
CA VAL A 250 -8.10 11.64 -1.31
C VAL A 250 -9.50 12.24 -1.39
N MET A 251 -10.50 11.43 -1.76
CA MET A 251 -11.88 11.87 -1.86
C MET A 251 -12.45 12.24 -0.48
N VAL A 252 -12.30 11.41 0.55
CA VAL A 252 -12.67 11.81 1.92
C VAL A 252 -11.88 13.04 2.38
N GLY A 253 -10.61 13.14 1.99
CA GLY A 253 -9.72 14.25 2.31
C GLY A 253 -10.23 15.59 1.77
N ILE A 254 -10.64 15.66 0.49
CA ILE A 254 -11.12 16.90 -0.10
C ILE A 254 -12.41 17.38 0.57
N PHE A 255 -13.35 16.47 0.86
CA PHE A 255 -14.57 16.84 1.58
C PHE A 255 -14.28 17.29 3.02
N SER A 256 -13.31 16.68 3.69
CA SER A 256 -12.87 17.13 5.03
C SER A 256 -12.25 18.54 5.01
N ILE A 257 -11.60 18.92 3.90
CA ILE A 257 -11.02 20.25 3.72
C ILE A 257 -12.10 21.29 3.40
N LEU A 258 -13.05 20.94 2.54
CA LEU A 258 -14.17 21.80 2.15
C LEU A 258 -15.16 22.03 3.30
N PHE A 259 -15.33 21.03 4.18
CA PHE A 259 -16.24 21.08 5.31
C PHE A 259 -15.48 20.84 6.63
N PRO A 260 -14.65 21.81 7.07
CA PRO A 260 -13.83 21.63 8.27
C PRO A 260 -14.68 21.57 9.55
N PRO A 261 -14.16 20.99 10.65
CA PRO A 261 -14.89 20.91 11.92
C PRO A 261 -15.31 22.27 12.49
N THR A 262 -14.53 23.31 12.18
CA THR A 262 -14.76 24.71 12.58
C THR A 262 -15.96 25.36 11.88
N LEU A 263 -16.46 24.74 10.80
CA LEU A 263 -17.61 25.25 10.07
C LEU A 263 -18.84 25.26 10.97
N SER A 264 -19.38 26.45 11.23
CA SER A 264 -20.47 26.65 12.19
C SER A 264 -21.68 27.36 11.59
N ARG A 265 -21.51 28.06 10.46
CA ARG A 265 -22.59 28.81 9.79
C ARG A 265 -22.73 28.36 8.33
N PRO A 266 -23.96 28.31 7.79
CA PRO A 266 -24.19 28.02 6.37
C PRO A 266 -23.50 28.99 5.41
N SER A 267 -23.31 30.26 5.81
CA SER A 267 -22.64 31.29 5.00
C SER A 267 -21.17 31.00 4.72
N ASP A 268 -20.53 30.21 5.56
CA ASP A 268 -19.11 29.86 5.45
C ASP A 268 -18.92 28.59 4.59
N CYS A 269 -20.03 27.98 4.18
CA CYS A 269 -20.07 26.74 3.41
C CYS A 269 -19.70 27.04 1.94
N PRO A 270 -18.81 26.25 1.31
CA PRO A 270 -18.62 26.37 -0.12
C PRO A 270 -19.93 26.05 -0.84
N ASN A 271 -20.23 26.72 -1.95
CA ASN A 271 -21.38 26.35 -2.77
C ASN A 271 -21.11 25.04 -3.54
N GLU A 272 -22.17 24.44 -4.08
CA GLU A 272 -22.13 23.17 -4.81
C GLU A 272 -21.20 23.22 -6.02
N PHE A 273 -21.10 24.38 -6.70
CA PHE A 273 -20.22 24.56 -7.85
C PHE A 273 -18.74 24.58 -7.46
N GLU A 274 -18.39 25.17 -6.33
CA GLU A 274 -17.03 25.16 -5.80
C GLU A 274 -16.62 23.76 -5.36
N VAL A 275 -17.53 23.02 -4.71
CA VAL A 275 -17.31 21.61 -4.39
C VAL A 275 -17.06 20.81 -5.67
N CYS A 276 -17.92 20.96 -6.68
CA CYS A 276 -17.77 20.28 -7.97
C CYS A 276 -16.44 20.64 -8.65
N ARG A 277 -16.07 21.92 -8.69
CA ARG A 277 -14.81 22.40 -9.27
C ARG A 277 -13.61 21.74 -8.60
N ARG A 278 -13.60 21.67 -7.27
CA ARG A 278 -12.49 21.09 -6.48
C ARG A 278 -12.41 19.58 -6.63
N VAL A 279 -13.55 18.89 -6.71
CA VAL A 279 -13.59 17.44 -6.98
C VAL A 279 -13.16 17.14 -8.41
N ARG A 280 -13.57 17.96 -9.40
CA ARG A 280 -13.19 17.79 -10.81
C ARG A 280 -11.68 17.78 -11.03
N LEU A 281 -10.95 18.67 -10.35
CA LEU A 281 -9.47 18.66 -10.38
C LEU A 281 -8.86 17.30 -10.00
N LEU A 282 -9.53 16.53 -9.15
CA LEU A 282 -9.09 15.20 -8.73
C LEU A 282 -9.61 14.13 -9.71
N THR A 283 -10.84 14.24 -10.19
CA THR A 283 -11.37 13.27 -11.18
C THR A 283 -10.62 13.33 -12.50
N ASP A 284 -10.18 14.52 -12.93
CA ASP A 284 -9.33 14.71 -14.11
C ASP A 284 -7.98 14.00 -13.97
N LEU A 285 -7.51 13.79 -12.74
CA LEU A 285 -6.31 13.01 -12.45
C LEU A 285 -6.57 11.51 -12.39
N GLY A 286 -7.83 11.06 -12.43
CA GLY A 286 -8.23 9.65 -12.37
C GLY A 286 -8.74 9.16 -11.01
N PHE A 287 -9.07 10.06 -10.08
CA PHE A 287 -9.86 9.70 -8.89
C PHE A 287 -11.35 9.57 -9.23
N VAL A 288 -12.11 8.79 -8.47
CA VAL A 288 -13.52 8.49 -8.77
C VAL A 288 -14.36 8.55 -7.49
N LEU A 289 -15.54 9.17 -7.57
CA LEU A 289 -16.46 9.28 -6.43
C LEU A 289 -17.37 8.03 -6.31
N HIS A 290 -16.80 6.91 -5.87
CA HIS A 290 -17.57 5.68 -5.70
C HIS A 290 -18.66 5.78 -4.62
N ASN A 291 -19.71 4.95 -4.76
CA ASN A 291 -20.80 4.84 -3.77
C ASN A 291 -20.29 4.60 -2.33
N HIS A 292 -19.29 3.73 -2.16
CA HIS A 292 -18.72 3.45 -0.84
C HIS A 292 -17.99 4.67 -0.26
N THR A 293 -17.35 5.48 -1.11
CA THR A 293 -16.68 6.72 -0.72
C THR A 293 -17.68 7.80 -0.32
N VAL A 294 -18.79 7.94 -1.07
CA VAL A 294 -19.90 8.83 -0.70
C VAL A 294 -20.43 8.48 0.69
N ARG A 295 -20.67 7.20 0.95
CA ARG A 295 -21.11 6.72 2.27
C ARG A 295 -20.12 7.09 3.38
N ASP A 296 -18.81 6.92 3.14
CA ASP A 296 -17.79 7.29 4.12
C ASP A 296 -17.76 8.80 4.40
N ILE A 297 -17.91 9.62 3.35
CA ILE A 297 -17.97 11.09 3.48
C ILE A 297 -19.16 11.49 4.34
N VAL A 298 -20.35 10.97 4.06
CA VAL A 298 -21.57 11.22 4.84
C VAL A 298 -21.40 10.79 6.30
N PHE A 299 -20.78 9.62 6.53
CA PHE A 299 -20.52 9.14 7.88
C PHE A 299 -19.59 10.08 8.66
N ILE A 300 -18.47 10.49 8.05
CA ILE A 300 -17.48 11.37 8.67
C ILE A 300 -18.04 12.77 8.93
N LEU A 301 -18.89 13.27 8.04
CA LEU A 301 -19.53 14.58 8.14
C LEU A 301 -20.91 14.54 8.83
N SER A 302 -21.29 13.40 9.41
CA SER A 302 -22.63 13.17 9.98
C SER A 302 -23.09 14.28 10.95
N ILE A 303 -22.20 14.73 11.83
CA ILE A 303 -22.46 15.80 12.81
C ILE A 303 -22.80 17.14 12.12
N LYS A 304 -22.30 17.37 10.90
CA LYS A 304 -22.46 18.62 10.16
C LYS A 304 -23.57 18.56 9.11
N LEU A 305 -24.17 17.39 8.87
CA LEU A 305 -25.25 17.23 7.89
C LEU A 305 -26.38 18.26 8.04
N PRO A 306 -26.84 18.66 9.24
CA PRO A 306 -27.87 19.68 9.36
C PRO A 306 -27.52 21.04 8.72
N ILE A 307 -26.22 21.32 8.55
CA ILE A 307 -25.71 22.57 7.98
C ILE A 307 -25.39 22.40 6.48
N ILE A 308 -24.85 21.25 6.08
CA ILE A 308 -24.22 21.06 4.77
C ILE A 308 -25.00 20.12 3.83
N SER A 309 -26.08 19.47 4.29
CA SER A 309 -26.76 18.40 3.52
C SER A 309 -27.12 18.83 2.12
N ASP A 310 -27.74 20.00 1.99
CA ASP A 310 -28.30 20.45 0.71
C ASP A 310 -27.20 20.69 -0.32
N VAL A 311 -26.13 21.37 0.09
CA VAL A 311 -24.95 21.60 -0.75
C VAL A 311 -24.26 20.27 -1.08
N LEU A 312 -24.09 19.40 -0.09
CA LEU A 312 -23.36 18.15 -0.22
C LEU A 312 -24.05 17.20 -1.21
N PHE A 313 -25.36 17.01 -1.08
CA PHE A 313 -26.12 16.11 -1.94
C PHE A 313 -26.30 16.67 -3.35
N LYS A 314 -26.52 17.99 -3.50
CA LYS A 314 -26.50 18.64 -4.83
C LYS A 314 -25.16 18.49 -5.52
N ALA A 315 -24.05 18.66 -4.80
CA ALA A 315 -22.73 18.47 -5.35
C ALA A 315 -22.51 17.02 -5.80
N PHE A 316 -22.96 16.02 -5.02
CA PHE A 316 -22.88 14.61 -5.44
C PHE A 316 -23.68 14.32 -6.72
N GLU A 317 -24.87 14.90 -6.85
CA GLU A 317 -25.69 14.78 -8.06
C GLU A 317 -25.00 15.42 -9.27
N LEU A 318 -24.49 16.65 -9.12
CA LEU A 318 -23.78 17.37 -10.18
C LEU A 318 -22.49 16.68 -10.63
N ILE A 319 -21.76 16.06 -9.71
CA ILE A 319 -20.55 15.29 -10.04
C ILE A 319 -20.93 14.04 -10.84
N ARG A 320 -21.98 13.32 -10.44
CA ARG A 320 -22.43 12.10 -11.12
C ARG A 320 -23.04 12.34 -12.49
N ASN A 321 -23.75 13.45 -12.66
CA ASN A 321 -24.33 13.81 -13.96
C ASN A 321 -23.27 14.30 -14.97
N ALA A 322 -22.04 14.52 -14.51
CA ALA A 322 -20.90 14.93 -15.33
C ALA A 322 -19.89 13.80 -15.59
N GLU A 323 -20.04 12.65 -14.93
CA GLU A 323 -19.36 11.38 -15.23
C GLU A 323 -20.13 10.62 -16.31
#